data_AF-A0A934ZZX9-F1
#
_entry.id   AF-A0A934ZZX9-F1
#
_cell.length_a   1.000
_cell.length_b   1.000
_cell.length_c   1.000
_cell.angle_alpha   90.00
_cell.angle_beta   90.00
_cell.angle_gamma   90.00
#
_symmetry.space_group_name_H-M   'P 1'
#
loop_
_entity.id
_entity.type
_entity.pdbx_description
1 polymer ?
#
loop_
_entity_poly.entity_id
_entity_poly.type
_entity_poly.pdbx_seq_one_letter_code
_entity_poly.pdbx_strand_id
1 'polypeptide(L)'
;MSEPTVDLSSIRGDWDFHTRYVTNAMDQTLKRLHKSWRALKARAPAASQVPVTGELMEEFIEACRQTRALTDDFLLMRDTQPTQKRAAGKKSRAGSKKPRAKK
;
A
#
# COMPACT_ATOMS: atom_id res chain seq x y z
N MET A 1 -12.62 9.77 23.66
CA MET A 1 -12.67 8.39 23.14
C MET A 1 -11.53 8.26 22.15
N SER A 2 -10.38 7.72 22.57
CA SER A 2 -9.28 7.39 21.66
C SER A 2 -9.67 6.10 20.93
N GLU A 3 -9.81 6.16 19.61
CA GLU A 3 -10.12 4.99 18.79
C GLU A 3 -9.09 3.88 19.04
N PRO A 4 -9.52 2.63 19.23
CA PRO A 4 -8.60 1.52 19.43
C PRO A 4 -7.76 1.34 18.16
N THR A 5 -6.45 1.53 18.28
CA THR A 5 -5.49 1.25 17.22
C THR A 5 -5.59 -0.24 16.89
N VAL A 6 -6.14 -0.56 15.72
CA VAL A 6 -6.35 -1.93 15.27
C VAL A 6 -4.97 -2.57 15.05
N ASP A 7 -4.61 -3.54 15.89
CA ASP A 7 -3.38 -4.32 15.75
C ASP A 7 -3.60 -5.45 14.73
N LEU A 8 -3.04 -5.27 13.53
CA LEU A 8 -3.14 -6.22 12.42
C LEU A 8 -2.00 -7.27 12.41
N SER A 9 -1.17 -7.33 13.45
CA SER A 9 0.02 -8.21 13.51
C SER A 9 -0.30 -9.72 13.45
N SER A 10 -1.54 -10.12 13.75
CA SER A 10 -1.99 -11.51 13.74
C SER A 10 -2.52 -12.00 12.38
N ILE A 11 -2.76 -11.10 11.41
CA ILE A 11 -3.09 -11.50 10.04
C ILE A 11 -1.77 -11.90 9.39
N ARG A 12 -1.57 -13.21 9.21
CA ARG A 12 -0.31 -13.82 8.75
C ARG A 12 0.37 -13.00 7.65
N GLY A 13 1.55 -12.45 7.99
CA GLY A 13 2.56 -12.04 7.01
C GLY A 13 2.47 -10.59 6.58
N ASP A 14 2.98 -9.72 7.45
CA ASP A 14 3.65 -8.46 7.17
C ASP A 14 2.85 -7.33 6.51
N TRP A 15 2.87 -6.17 7.17
CA TRP A 15 2.50 -4.89 6.59
C TRP A 15 3.13 -4.67 5.21
N ASP A 16 4.35 -5.18 5.00
CA ASP A 16 5.05 -5.18 3.72
C ASP A 16 4.32 -5.99 2.63
N PHE A 17 3.76 -7.16 2.95
CA PHE A 17 2.96 -7.94 1.99
C PHE A 17 1.70 -7.18 1.56
N HIS A 18 0.97 -6.61 2.52
CA HIS A 18 -0.24 -5.84 2.23
C HIS A 18 0.09 -4.59 1.40
N THR A 19 1.19 -3.90 1.72
CA THR A 19 1.65 -2.76 0.93
C THR A 19 1.98 -3.15 -0.51
N ARG A 20 2.68 -4.29 -0.71
CA ARG A 20 2.97 -4.81 -2.07
C ARG A 20 1.70 -5.23 -2.82
N TYR A 21 0.73 -5.83 -2.11
CA TYR A 21 -0.56 -6.19 -2.69
C TYR A 21 -1.32 -4.95 -3.17
N VAL A 22 -1.49 -3.94 -2.30
CA VAL A 22 -2.19 -2.68 -2.63
C VAL A 22 -1.49 -1.96 -3.79
N THR A 23 -0.15 -1.98 -3.80
CA THR A 23 0.66 -1.43 -4.91
C THR A 23 0.37 -2.13 -6.23
N ASN A 24 0.44 -3.46 -6.27
CA ASN A 24 0.15 -4.21 -7.49
C ASN A 24 -1.32 -4.06 -7.92
N ALA A 25 -2.26 -4.03 -6.98
CA ALA A 25 -3.66 -3.79 -7.27
C ALA A 25 -3.86 -2.40 -7.90
N MET A 26 -3.23 -1.35 -7.37
CA MET A 26 -3.26 0.01 -7.93
C MET A 26 -2.72 0.03 -9.37
N ASP A 27 -1.57 -0.58 -9.62
CA ASP A 27 -0.98 -0.65 -10.96
C ASP A 27 -1.90 -1.33 -11.97
N GLN A 28 -2.55 -2.42 -11.58
CA GLN A 28 -3.49 -3.14 -12.45
C GLN A 28 -4.74 -2.31 -12.72
N THR A 29 -5.29 -1.65 -11.70
CA THR A 29 -6.47 -0.80 -11.84
C THR A 29 -6.16 0.42 -12.72
N LEU A 30 -4.99 1.06 -12.57
CA LEU A 30 -4.58 2.17 -13.44
C LEU A 30 -4.37 1.74 -14.89
N LYS A 31 -3.80 0.55 -15.13
CA LYS A 31 -3.71 -0.03 -16.48
C LYS A 31 -5.10 -0.22 -17.10
N ARG A 32 -6.05 -0.75 -16.33
CA ARG A 32 -7.45 -0.93 -16.76
C ARG A 32 -8.14 0.41 -17.04
N LEU A 33 -7.95 1.40 -16.17
CA LEU A 33 -8.47 2.76 -16.32
C LEU A 33 -7.94 3.42 -17.61
N HIS A 34 -6.63 3.32 -17.88
CA HIS A 34 -6.04 3.86 -19.10
C HIS A 34 -6.54 3.12 -20.36
N LYS A 35 -6.71 1.79 -20.28
CA LYS A 35 -7.23 0.99 -21.39
C LYS A 35 -8.66 1.38 -21.74
N SER A 36 -9.54 1.44 -20.74
CA SER A 36 -10.95 1.84 -20.91
C SER A 36 -11.07 3.27 -21.41
N TRP A 37 -10.27 4.21 -20.87
CA TRP A 37 -10.24 5.58 -21.36
C TRP A 37 -9.83 5.70 -22.84
N ARG A 38 -8.79 4.97 -23.26
CA ARG A 38 -8.39 4.95 -24.68
C ARG A 38 -9.49 4.40 -25.58
N ALA A 39 -10.17 3.35 -25.14
CA ALA A 39 -11.29 2.77 -25.87
C ALA A 39 -12.49 3.74 -25.94
N LEU A 40 -12.78 4.48 -24.86
CA LEU A 40 -13.83 5.51 -24.86
C LEU A 40 -13.52 6.63 -25.87
N LYS A 41 -12.28 7.12 -25.88
CA LYS A 41 -11.85 8.12 -26.86
C LYS A 41 -11.87 7.61 -28.30
N ALA A 42 -11.58 6.32 -28.52
CA ALA A 42 -11.67 5.71 -29.85
C ALA A 42 -13.13 5.59 -30.34
N ARG A 43 -14.10 5.50 -29.43
CA ARG A 43 -15.54 5.48 -29.72
C ARG A 43 -16.19 6.86 -29.71
N ALA A 44 -15.40 7.92 -29.54
CA ALA A 44 -15.90 9.27 -29.50
C ALA A 44 -16.55 9.67 -30.84
N PRO A 45 -17.78 10.21 -30.84
CA PRO A 45 -18.42 10.66 -32.07
C PRO A 45 -17.76 11.91 -32.69
N ALA A 46 -17.07 12.70 -31.87
CA ALA A 46 -16.26 13.83 -32.31
C ALA A 46 -15.03 13.99 -31.41
N ALA A 47 -14.02 14.72 -31.91
CA ALA A 47 -12.86 15.08 -31.11
C ALA A 47 -13.31 15.82 -29.82
N SER A 48 -12.78 15.40 -28.68
CA SER A 48 -13.11 15.90 -27.34
C SER A 48 -14.47 15.48 -26.77
N GLN A 49 -15.22 14.61 -27.44
CA GLN A 49 -16.39 13.97 -26.85
C GLN A 49 -16.04 12.57 -26.32
N VAL A 50 -16.82 12.08 -25.37
CA VAL A 50 -16.73 10.69 -24.89
C VAL A 50 -18.14 10.13 -24.70
N PRO A 51 -18.39 8.86 -25.06
CA PRO A 51 -19.67 8.22 -24.80
C PRO A 51 -19.93 8.16 -23.29
N VAL A 52 -21.06 8.70 -22.82
CA VAL A 52 -21.41 8.75 -21.39
C VAL A 52 -22.32 7.61 -20.92
N THR A 53 -22.70 6.73 -21.84
CA THR A 53 -23.57 5.58 -21.56
C THR A 53 -22.95 4.29 -22.10
N GLY A 54 -23.31 3.18 -21.46
CA GLY A 54 -22.95 1.84 -21.91
C GLY A 54 -21.79 1.23 -21.11
N GLU A 55 -21.57 -0.07 -21.33
CA GLU A 55 -20.68 -0.91 -20.51
C GLU A 55 -19.26 -0.37 -20.39
N LEU A 56 -18.73 0.27 -21.43
CA LEU A 56 -17.37 0.80 -21.42
C LEU A 56 -17.22 2.02 -20.51
N MET A 57 -18.25 2.88 -20.42
CA MET A 57 -18.24 4.01 -19.48
C MET A 57 -18.43 3.50 -18.05
N GLU A 58 -19.30 2.51 -17.83
CA GLU A 58 -19.46 1.88 -16.51
C GLU A 58 -18.16 1.20 -16.05
N GLU A 59 -17.45 0.50 -16.94
CA GLU A 59 -16.13 -0.07 -16.64
C GLU A 59 -15.11 1.01 -16.26
N PHE A 60 -15.10 2.13 -16.97
CA PHE A 60 -14.22 3.26 -16.64
C PHE A 60 -14.55 3.87 -15.28
N ILE A 61 -15.83 4.10 -14.98
CA ILE A 61 -16.31 4.62 -13.70
C ILE A 61 -15.95 3.66 -12.57
N GLU A 62 -16.13 2.35 -12.77
CA GLU A 62 -15.79 1.33 -11.79
C GLU A 62 -14.29 1.30 -11.52
N ALA A 63 -13.45 1.40 -12.56
CA ALA A 63 -12.01 1.53 -12.39
C ALA A 63 -11.63 2.81 -11.61
N CYS A 64 -12.30 3.95 -11.86
CA CYS A 64 -12.09 5.18 -11.08
C CYS A 64 -12.44 4.99 -9.60
N ARG A 65 -13.56 4.32 -9.30
CA ARG A 65 -14.00 4.03 -7.92
C ARG A 65 -13.01 3.11 -7.20
N GLN A 66 -12.53 2.08 -7.89
CA GLN A 66 -11.52 1.17 -7.37
C GLN A 66 -10.20 1.88 -7.10
N THR A 67 -9.74 2.77 -7.99
CA THR A 67 -8.55 3.60 -7.75
C THR A 67 -8.70 4.47 -6.50
N ARG A 68 -9.90 5.04 -6.26
CA ARG A 68 -10.16 5.81 -5.03
C ARG A 68 -10.06 4.92 -3.79
N ALA A 69 -10.73 3.77 -3.78
CA ALA A 69 -10.70 2.84 -2.65
C ALA A 69 -9.26 2.39 -2.32
N LEU A 70 -8.47 2.05 -3.34
CA LEU A 70 -7.06 1.69 -3.15
C LEU A 70 -6.19 2.85 -2.64
N THR A 71 -6.58 4.10 -2.91
CA THR A 71 -5.91 5.28 -2.34
C THR A 71 -6.18 5.36 -0.83
N ASP A 72 -7.41 5.09 -0.40
CA ASP A 72 -7.76 5.03 1.02
C ASP A 72 -7.00 3.87 1.71
N ASP A 73 -6.87 2.71 1.05
CA ASP A 73 -6.07 1.58 1.54
C ASP A 73 -4.58 1.96 1.72
N PHE A 74 -4.00 2.75 0.82
CA PHE A 74 -2.63 3.25 0.99
C PHE A 74 -2.46 4.14 2.21
N LEU A 75 -3.45 4.99 2.49
CA LEU A 75 -3.45 5.83 3.69
C LEU A 75 -3.55 4.97 4.95
N LEU A 76 -4.43 3.95 4.93
CA LEU A 76 -4.54 2.99 6.02
C LEU A 76 -3.22 2.22 6.23
N MET A 77 -2.56 1.78 5.17
CA MET A 77 -1.24 1.15 5.26
C MET A 77 -0.23 2.10 5.88
N ARG A 78 -0.12 3.35 5.42
CA ARG A 78 0.78 4.32 6.03
C ARG A 78 0.55 4.46 7.54
N ASP A 79 -0.71 4.55 7.97
CA ASP A 79 -1.05 4.80 9.37
C ASP A 79 -0.86 3.55 10.25
N THR A 80 -0.93 2.35 9.67
CA THR A 80 -0.70 1.06 10.34
C THR A 80 0.73 0.55 10.24
N GLN A 81 1.65 1.35 9.68
CA GLN A 81 3.05 0.97 9.56
C GLN A 81 3.66 0.62 10.92
N PRO A 82 4.21 -0.59 11.11
CA PRO A 82 4.84 -0.96 12.37
C PRO A 82 5.99 0.00 12.67
N THR A 83 5.88 0.76 13.77
CA THR A 83 7.00 1.54 14.28
C THR A 83 8.13 0.56 14.58
N GLN A 84 9.24 0.63 13.84
CA GLN A 84 10.44 -0.11 14.18
C GLN A 84 10.77 0.18 15.65
N LYS A 85 10.48 -0.77 16.56
CA LYS A 85 11.18 -0.78 17.84
C LYS A 85 12.64 -1.02 17.47
N ARG A 86 13.40 0.07 17.29
CA ARG A 86 14.86 0.06 17.25
C ARG A 86 15.28 -0.89 18.36
N ALA A 87 15.82 -2.05 17.99
CA ALA A 87 16.34 -3.00 18.96
C ALA A 87 17.26 -2.21 19.88
N ALA A 88 16.86 -2.06 21.14
CA ALA A 88 17.65 -1.37 22.14
C ALA A 88 19.02 -2.04 22.12
N GLY A 89 20.03 -1.29 21.68
CA GLY A 89 21.37 -1.80 21.46
C GLY A 89 21.81 -2.57 22.69
N LYS A 90 22.01 -3.87 22.52
CA LYS A 90 22.63 -4.72 23.53
C LYS A 90 24.07 -4.22 23.65
N LYS A 91 24.31 -3.22 24.52
CA LYS A 91 25.63 -2.76 24.91
C LYS A 91 26.39 -3.99 25.41
N SER A 92 27.24 -4.55 24.57
CA SER A 92 28.26 -5.50 24.99
C SER A 92 29.18 -4.77 25.96
N ARG A 93 28.91 -4.93 27.27
CA ARG A 93 29.79 -4.42 28.32
C ARG A 93 31.15 -5.08 28.15
N ALA A 94 32.13 -4.26 27.74
CA ALA A 94 33.54 -4.55 27.84
C ALA A 94 33.87 -4.87 29.31
N GLY A 95 34.12 -6.15 29.59
CA GLY A 95 34.61 -6.64 30.87
C GLY A 95 36.09 -6.96 30.75
N SER A 96 36.92 -5.91 30.80
CA SER A 96 38.34 -6.02 31.11
C SER A 96 38.54 -6.83 32.40
N LYS A 97 39.16 -8.02 32.30
CA LYS A 97 39.79 -8.69 33.43
C LYS A 97 41.11 -9.34 33.00
N LYS A 98 42.19 -8.61 33.19
CA LYS A 98 43.48 -9.11 33.70
C LYS A 98 43.85 -8.23 34.90
N PRO A 99 44.74 -8.62 35.82
CA PRO A 99 45.45 -9.90 35.97
C PRO A 99 45.41 -10.45 37.43
N ARG A 100 45.91 -11.68 37.68
CA ARG A 100 46.78 -11.91 38.85
C ARG A 100 47.57 -13.21 38.76
N ALA A 101 48.88 -13.08 38.97
CA ALA A 101 49.85 -14.15 39.15
C ALA A 101 49.62 -14.96 40.44
N LYS A 102 50.04 -16.23 40.40
CA LYS A 102 50.47 -17.13 41.49
C LYS A 102 50.95 -18.42 40.80
N LYS A 103 51.99 -19.13 41.21
CA LYS A 103 53.10 -18.93 42.13
C LYS A 103 54.09 -20.04 41.75
#